data_AF-A0A938N882-F1
#
_entry.id   AF-A0A938N882-F1
#
_cell.length_a   1.000
_cell.length_b   1.000
_cell.length_c   1.000
_cell.angle_alpha   90.00
_cell.angle_beta   90.00
_cell.angle_gamma   90.00
#
_symmetry.space_group_name_H-M   'P 1'
#
loop_
_entity.id
_entity.type
_entity.pdbx_description
1 polymer ?
#
loop_
_entity_poly.entity_id
_entity_poly.type
_entity_poly.pdbx_seq_one_letter_code
_entity_poly.pdbx_strand_id
1 'polypeptide(L)'
;MGARPAEPRRALARPQRRLVRFLHSKRPDGGRLSGSVAEGCETMRDKTVTPDLVGRRGWRPVGLREEGFTLVELMAAVAVFGILISIAVPGVLRSMDTMECKQNAESLGGRLRLARAQALSSFSDVVVYFNRDGLGTYTVHLDNGGGTGIPGDADFDPASKNNGVVDEGETISPPIALPERTVFGYVPGAMTSGGAYLDKAISFDGTPPRLTFRADGTCEDDGWVCVMPLEDFLEQDPGRDYVVEVTSTTGEVRTLRAVH
;
A
#
# COMPACT_ATOMS: atom_id res chain seq x y z
N MET A 1 -46.43 -31.37 37.49
CA MET A 1 -46.79 -32.72 36.99
C MET A 1 -47.24 -32.56 35.55
N GLY A 2 -46.49 -33.13 34.60
CA GLY A 2 -46.77 -33.18 33.16
C GLY A 2 -46.41 -31.89 32.39
N ALA A 3 -45.79 -31.90 31.21
CA ALA A 3 -45.09 -32.92 30.43
C ALA A 3 -44.26 -32.17 29.36
N ARG A 4 -43.00 -32.56 29.13
CA ARG A 4 -42.20 -32.17 27.95
C ARG A 4 -42.61 -33.03 26.75
N PRO A 5 -42.68 -32.47 25.53
CA PRO A 5 -41.93 -33.01 24.38
C PRO A 5 -41.51 -31.91 23.38
N ALA A 6 -40.67 -32.05 22.35
CA ALA A 6 -39.56 -32.92 21.98
C ALA A 6 -38.84 -32.16 20.84
N GLU A 7 -37.51 -32.18 20.80
CA GLU A 7 -36.67 -31.63 19.74
C GLU A 7 -36.87 -32.34 18.38
N PRO A 8 -36.57 -31.66 17.25
CA PRO A 8 -35.97 -32.33 16.11
C PRO A 8 -34.55 -31.83 15.85
N ARG A 9 -33.58 -32.75 16.04
CA ARG A 9 -32.22 -32.70 15.50
C ARG A 9 -32.24 -32.89 13.98
N ARG A 10 -31.52 -32.06 13.22
CA ARG A 10 -30.92 -32.27 11.87
C ARG A 10 -30.43 -30.90 11.34
N ALA A 11 -29.31 -30.70 10.67
CA ALA A 11 -28.20 -31.56 10.26
C ALA A 11 -27.00 -30.63 9.96
N LEU A 12 -25.78 -31.04 10.31
CA LEU A 12 -24.54 -30.38 9.87
C LEU A 12 -24.38 -30.54 8.36
N ALA A 13 -24.14 -29.44 7.65
CA ALA A 13 -23.64 -29.45 6.27
C ALA A 13 -22.62 -28.31 6.04
N ARG A 14 -21.34 -28.69 6.09
CA ARG A 14 -20.20 -28.10 5.35
C ARG A 14 -19.40 -29.32 4.83
N PRO A 15 -18.51 -29.24 3.82
CA PRO A 15 -18.07 -28.11 2.98
C PRO A 15 -18.02 -28.44 1.47
N GLN A 16 -17.86 -27.45 0.58
CA GLN A 16 -17.32 -27.68 -0.77
C GLN A 16 -16.34 -26.56 -1.13
N ARG A 17 -15.05 -26.90 -1.07
CA ARG A 17 -13.92 -26.10 -1.55
C ARG A 17 -13.88 -26.20 -3.08
N ARG A 18 -14.04 -25.07 -3.78
CA ARG A 18 -13.90 -25.03 -5.24
C ARG A 18 -12.43 -24.80 -5.60
N LEU A 19 -11.78 -25.87 -6.02
CA LEU A 19 -10.41 -25.92 -6.54
C LEU A 19 -10.40 -25.37 -7.98
N VAL A 20 -9.70 -24.27 -8.26
CA VAL A 20 -9.45 -23.81 -9.63
C VAL A 20 -8.16 -24.44 -10.12
N ARG A 21 -8.29 -25.33 -11.10
CA ARG A 21 -7.23 -26.14 -11.71
C ARG A 21 -6.60 -25.38 -12.88
N PHE A 22 -5.27 -25.21 -12.80
CA PHE A 22 -4.38 -24.78 -13.87
C PHE A 22 -4.55 -25.66 -15.12
N LEU A 23 -4.65 -25.05 -16.31
CA LEU A 23 -4.52 -25.75 -17.59
C LEU A 23 -3.40 -25.11 -18.42
N HIS A 24 -2.35 -25.90 -18.66
CA HIS A 24 -1.38 -25.75 -19.74
C HIS A 24 -1.62 -26.92 -20.72
N SER A 25 -1.84 -26.63 -22.01
CA SER A 25 -1.24 -27.35 -23.16
C SER A 25 -1.96 -27.00 -24.47
N LYS A 26 -1.24 -26.52 -25.48
CA LYS A 26 -0.79 -27.30 -26.64
C LYS A 26 -0.31 -26.37 -27.77
N ARG A 27 0.87 -26.69 -28.31
CA ARG A 27 1.39 -26.23 -29.60
C ARG A 27 0.65 -26.92 -30.76
N PRO A 28 0.66 -26.34 -31.97
CA PRO A 28 0.54 -27.10 -33.21
C PRO A 28 1.87 -27.12 -33.99
N ASP A 29 2.18 -28.31 -34.50
CA ASP A 29 3.19 -28.61 -35.50
C ASP A 29 2.67 -28.32 -36.93
N GLY A 30 3.59 -28.17 -37.89
CA GLY A 30 3.41 -28.74 -39.23
C GLY A 30 3.65 -27.81 -40.41
N GLY A 31 4.81 -27.95 -41.06
CA GLY A 31 5.07 -27.43 -42.40
C GLY A 31 6.32 -28.07 -43.03
N ARG A 32 6.13 -29.13 -43.83
CA ARG A 32 7.14 -29.73 -44.72
C ARG A 32 7.08 -29.08 -46.10
N LEU A 33 8.20 -29.18 -46.85
CA LEU A 33 8.40 -29.62 -48.25
C LEU A 33 9.65 -28.88 -48.79
N SER A 34 10.77 -29.54 -49.10
CA SER A 34 11.11 -30.48 -50.19
C SER A 34 11.56 -29.80 -51.50
N GLY A 35 12.77 -30.16 -51.98
CA GLY A 35 13.34 -29.89 -53.31
C GLY A 35 14.88 -29.91 -53.24
N SER A 36 15.59 -30.99 -53.59
CA SER A 36 15.92 -31.53 -54.93
C SER A 36 17.26 -31.00 -55.49
N VAL A 37 18.35 -31.78 -55.39
CA VAL A 37 19.08 -32.51 -56.48
C VAL A 37 20.24 -31.72 -57.14
N ALA A 38 21.44 -32.32 -57.13
CA ALA A 38 22.51 -32.37 -58.16
C ALA A 38 23.89 -32.58 -57.46
N GLU A 39 24.52 -33.75 -57.48
CA GLU A 39 25.32 -34.41 -58.54
C GLU A 39 26.82 -34.00 -58.62
N GLY A 40 27.70 -35.02 -58.75
CA GLY A 40 29.11 -34.96 -59.19
C GLY A 40 30.16 -34.84 -58.06
N CYS A 41 31.01 -35.83 -57.72
CA CYS A 41 32.04 -36.54 -58.51
C CYS A 41 32.91 -35.53 -59.29
N GLU A 42 34.22 -35.33 -59.10
CA GLU A 42 35.37 -36.23 -58.91
C GLU A 42 36.59 -35.28 -58.72
N THR A 43 37.63 -35.52 -57.90
CA THR A 43 38.92 -36.10 -58.31
C THR A 43 39.99 -35.85 -57.23
N MET A 44 40.92 -36.79 -57.14
CA MET A 44 42.13 -36.80 -56.32
C MET A 44 43.01 -35.53 -56.41
N ARG A 45 43.56 -35.09 -55.27
CA ARG A 45 45.02 -34.91 -55.14
C ARG A 45 45.46 -34.92 -53.67
N ASP A 46 46.28 -35.93 -53.39
CA ASP A 46 47.23 -36.05 -52.31
C ASP A 46 47.92 -34.73 -51.94
N LYS A 47 47.86 -34.37 -50.65
CA LYS A 47 49.00 -33.86 -49.89
C LYS A 47 48.90 -34.40 -48.46
N THR A 48 49.69 -35.43 -48.19
CA THR A 48 50.35 -35.67 -46.90
C THR A 48 50.62 -34.35 -46.17
N VAL A 49 49.84 -34.06 -45.13
CA VAL A 49 50.16 -33.06 -44.11
C VAL A 49 50.17 -33.79 -42.77
N THR A 50 51.35 -33.80 -42.17
CA THR A 50 51.66 -34.36 -40.86
C THR A 50 50.76 -33.78 -39.77
N PRO A 51 50.40 -34.57 -38.75
CA PRO A 51 49.73 -34.04 -37.56
C PRO A 51 50.79 -33.51 -36.60
N ASP A 52 51.35 -32.35 -36.88
CA ASP A 52 52.10 -31.55 -35.93
C ASP A 52 51.64 -30.11 -36.12
N LEU A 53 50.79 -29.60 -35.25
CA LEU A 53 51.19 -28.61 -34.26
C LEU A 53 49.94 -28.28 -33.43
N VAL A 54 49.45 -29.25 -32.65
CA VAL A 54 48.63 -28.93 -31.48
C VAL A 54 49.60 -28.42 -30.42
N GLY A 55 49.98 -27.15 -30.55
CA GLY A 55 50.61 -26.39 -29.49
C GLY A 55 49.62 -26.28 -28.33
N ARG A 56 49.59 -27.31 -27.47
CA ARG A 56 48.96 -27.27 -26.16
C ARG A 56 49.69 -26.22 -25.32
N ARG A 57 49.33 -24.94 -25.51
CA ARG A 57 49.48 -23.95 -24.45
C ARG A 57 48.45 -24.31 -23.39
N GLY A 58 48.81 -25.30 -22.58
CA GLY A 58 48.11 -25.61 -21.34
C GLY A 58 48.07 -24.33 -20.53
N TRP A 59 46.85 -23.86 -20.27
CA TRP A 59 46.61 -22.89 -19.22
C TRP A 59 47.19 -23.51 -17.94
N ARG A 60 48.34 -23.00 -17.49
CA ARG A 60 48.86 -23.32 -16.17
C ARG A 60 47.97 -22.58 -15.19
N PRO A 61 47.14 -23.25 -14.37
CA PRO A 61 46.47 -22.57 -13.29
C PRO A 61 47.59 -21.96 -12.43
N VAL A 62 47.63 -20.64 -12.37
CA VAL A 62 48.45 -19.95 -11.37
C VAL A 62 47.92 -20.45 -10.04
N GLY A 63 48.73 -21.21 -9.32
CA GLY A 63 48.33 -21.75 -8.02
C GLY A 63 47.93 -20.60 -7.12
N LEU A 64 46.62 -20.43 -6.91
CA LEU A 64 46.09 -19.61 -5.84
C LEU A 64 46.54 -20.32 -4.56
N ARG A 65 47.57 -19.77 -3.90
CA ARG A 65 47.92 -20.16 -2.56
C ARG A 65 46.71 -19.84 -1.70
N GLU A 66 46.13 -20.84 -1.05
CA GLU A 66 45.12 -20.61 -0.02
C GLU A 66 45.83 -20.07 1.22
N GLU A 67 45.97 -18.74 1.29
CA GLU A 67 46.45 -18.04 2.46
C GLU A 67 45.25 -17.76 3.39
N GLY A 68 45.36 -18.17 4.65
CA GLY A 68 44.33 -17.92 5.67
C GLY A 68 44.39 -16.49 6.21
N PHE A 69 43.26 -15.96 6.65
CA PHE A 69 43.18 -14.62 7.26
C PHE A 69 43.91 -14.56 8.59
N THR A 70 44.69 -13.49 8.80
CA THR A 70 45.31 -13.22 10.09
C THR A 70 44.33 -12.56 11.06
N LEU A 71 44.56 -12.68 12.38
CA LEU A 71 43.71 -12.04 13.39
C LEU A 71 43.69 -10.52 13.22
N VAL A 72 44.83 -9.92 12.89
CA VAL A 72 44.96 -8.47 12.66
C VAL A 72 44.15 -8.02 11.45
N GLU A 73 44.12 -8.82 10.38
CA GLU A 73 43.34 -8.52 9.17
C GLU A 73 41.83 -8.58 9.44
N LEU A 74 41.38 -9.53 10.26
CA LEU A 74 39.98 -9.57 10.71
C LEU A 74 39.62 -8.32 11.53
N MET A 75 40.50 -7.88 12.43
CA MET A 75 40.28 -6.66 13.21
C MET A 75 40.19 -5.42 12.30
N ALA A 76 41.08 -5.31 11.32
CA ALA A 76 41.06 -4.23 10.34
C ALA A 76 39.76 -4.25 9.50
N ALA A 77 39.33 -5.42 9.04
CA ALA A 77 38.10 -5.59 8.27
C ALA A 77 36.85 -5.18 9.07
N VAL A 78 36.74 -5.63 10.33
CA VAL A 78 35.61 -5.26 11.21
C VAL A 78 35.64 -3.77 11.54
N ALA A 79 36.82 -3.17 11.73
CA ALA A 79 36.95 -1.73 11.95
C ALA A 79 36.44 -0.92 10.75
N VAL A 80 36.85 -1.29 9.53
CA VAL A 80 36.35 -0.64 8.30
C VAL A 80 34.86 -0.87 8.14
N PHE A 81 34.37 -2.08 8.40
CA PHE A 81 32.95 -2.42 8.31
C PHE A 81 32.10 -1.59 9.29
N GLY A 82 32.57 -1.39 10.53
CA GLY A 82 31.91 -0.54 11.51
C GLY A 82 31.79 0.92 11.06
N ILE A 83 32.84 1.46 10.44
CA ILE A 83 32.81 2.81 9.85
C ILE A 83 31.77 2.89 8.74
N LEU A 84 31.71 1.90 7.84
CA LEU A 84 30.74 1.88 6.75
C LEU A 84 29.29 1.82 7.28
N ILE A 85 29.01 0.97 8.27
CA ILE A 85 27.69 0.86 8.90
C ILE A 85 27.27 2.20 9.51
N SER A 86 28.19 2.91 10.16
CA SER A 86 27.87 4.18 10.83
C SER A 86 27.32 5.25 9.89
N ILE A 87 27.70 5.20 8.61
CA ILE A 87 27.25 6.14 7.57
C ILE A 87 26.02 5.57 6.84
N ALA A 88 25.96 4.25 6.63
CA ALA A 88 24.91 3.61 5.85
C ALA A 88 23.57 3.49 6.59
N VAL A 89 23.60 3.10 7.87
CA VAL A 89 22.38 2.84 8.67
C VAL A 89 21.43 4.04 8.77
N PRO A 90 21.86 5.27 9.10
CA PRO A 90 20.92 6.39 9.24
C PRO A 90 20.17 6.68 7.94
N GLY A 91 20.83 6.53 6.77
CA GLY A 91 20.19 6.72 5.48
C GLY A 91 19.11 5.67 5.17
N VAL A 92 19.36 4.41 5.54
CA VAL A 92 18.38 3.32 5.36
C VAL A 92 17.15 3.55 6.26
N LEU A 93 17.36 3.89 7.53
CA LEU A 93 16.25 4.16 8.47
C LEU A 93 15.37 5.32 7.97
N ARG A 94 15.97 6.44 7.57
CA ARG A 94 15.22 7.58 7.01
C ARG A 94 14.41 7.21 5.77
N SER A 95 14.95 6.34 4.92
CA SER A 95 14.25 5.88 3.72
C SER A 95 13.05 5.00 4.05
N MET A 96 13.16 4.13 5.07
CA MET A 96 12.04 3.29 5.53
C MET A 96 10.90 4.16 6.07
N ASP A 97 11.20 5.13 6.93
CA ASP A 97 10.19 6.05 7.48
C ASP A 97 9.46 6.82 6.38
N THR A 98 10.15 7.21 5.31
CA THR A 98 9.53 7.87 4.15
C THR A 98 8.55 6.95 3.42
N MET A 99 8.93 5.68 3.23
CA MET A 99 8.08 4.70 2.57
C MET A 99 6.84 4.38 3.41
N GLU A 100 7.01 4.25 4.73
CA GLU A 100 5.93 4.02 5.68
C GLU A 100 4.96 5.21 5.71
N CYS A 101 5.49 6.44 5.84
CA CYS A 101 4.65 7.64 5.82
C CYS A 101 3.84 7.77 4.53
N LYS A 102 4.45 7.48 3.37
CA LYS A 102 3.74 7.44 2.09
C LYS A 102 2.62 6.40 2.09
N GLN A 103 2.90 5.18 2.52
CA GLN A 103 1.89 4.12 2.60
C GLN A 103 0.74 4.49 3.54
N ASN A 104 1.05 5.19 4.64
CA ASN A 104 0.06 5.63 5.61
C ASN A 104 -0.83 6.74 5.04
N ALA A 105 -0.24 7.70 4.33
CA ALA A 105 -1.00 8.74 3.62
C ALA A 105 -1.88 8.15 2.50
N GLU A 106 -1.38 7.15 1.77
CA GLU A 106 -2.17 6.44 0.75
C GLU A 106 -3.29 5.58 1.37
N SER A 107 -3.03 4.95 2.51
CA SER A 107 -4.04 4.20 3.27
C SER A 107 -5.15 5.13 3.76
N LEU A 108 -4.78 6.30 4.32
CA LEU A 108 -5.74 7.34 4.70
C LEU A 108 -6.56 7.82 3.49
N GLY A 109 -5.89 8.18 2.38
CA GLY A 109 -6.56 8.61 1.15
C GLY A 109 -7.49 7.51 0.60
N GLY A 110 -7.06 6.24 0.64
CA GLY A 110 -7.88 5.09 0.28
C GLY A 110 -9.12 4.95 1.16
N ARG A 111 -9.00 5.20 2.47
CA ARG A 111 -10.13 5.18 3.39
C ARG A 111 -11.09 6.34 3.19
N LEU A 112 -10.62 7.54 2.85
CA LEU A 112 -11.50 8.64 2.47
C LEU A 112 -12.23 8.36 1.15
N ARG A 113 -11.55 7.78 0.16
CA ARG A 113 -12.19 7.33 -1.09
C ARG A 113 -13.24 6.24 -0.84
N LEU A 114 -12.97 5.33 0.09
CA LEU A 114 -13.93 4.31 0.51
C LEU A 114 -15.14 4.94 1.22
N ALA A 115 -14.93 5.89 2.13
CA ALA A 115 -16.00 6.61 2.80
C ALA A 115 -16.91 7.34 1.80
N ARG A 116 -16.32 8.00 0.79
CA ARG A 116 -17.06 8.59 -0.32
C ARG A 116 -17.86 7.57 -1.14
N ALA A 117 -17.24 6.44 -1.49
CA ALA A 117 -17.92 5.37 -2.21
C ALA A 117 -19.07 4.77 -1.39
N GLN A 118 -18.89 4.68 -0.07
CA GLN A 118 -19.92 4.25 0.86
C GLN A 118 -21.10 5.23 0.84
N ALA A 119 -20.86 6.54 0.96
CA ALA A 119 -21.90 7.58 0.90
C ALA A 119 -22.76 7.50 -0.38
N LEU A 120 -22.09 7.32 -1.53
CA LEU A 120 -22.73 7.13 -2.83
C LEU A 120 -23.59 5.86 -2.87
N SER A 121 -23.12 4.77 -2.27
CA SER A 121 -23.82 3.48 -2.29
C SER A 121 -24.98 3.39 -1.30
N SER A 122 -24.89 4.07 -0.15
CA SER A 122 -25.91 4.08 0.91
C SER A 122 -26.93 5.20 0.76
N PHE A 123 -26.78 6.09 -0.24
CA PHE A 123 -27.61 7.28 -0.42
C PHE A 123 -27.81 8.07 0.89
N SER A 124 -26.73 8.13 1.67
CA SER A 124 -26.69 8.72 3.01
C SER A 124 -25.29 9.29 3.23
N ASP A 125 -25.18 10.32 4.05
CA ASP A 125 -23.92 11.01 4.25
C ASP A 125 -22.96 10.15 5.08
N VAL A 126 -21.67 10.34 4.86
CA VAL A 126 -20.61 9.65 5.62
C VAL A 126 -19.68 10.70 6.20
N VAL A 127 -19.60 10.72 7.52
CA VAL A 127 -18.80 11.68 8.28
C VAL A 127 -17.52 11.02 8.78
N VAL A 128 -16.38 11.61 8.47
CA VAL A 128 -15.07 11.18 8.97
C VAL A 128 -14.62 12.14 10.04
N TYR A 129 -14.51 11.65 11.28
CA TYR A 129 -14.02 12.44 12.41
C TYR A 129 -12.54 12.17 12.63
N PHE A 130 -11.74 13.23 12.72
CA PHE A 130 -10.31 13.14 12.98
C PHE A 130 -10.02 13.54 14.42
N ASN A 131 -9.60 12.58 15.22
CA ASN A 131 -9.28 12.82 16.61
C ASN A 131 -7.81 13.26 16.81
N ARG A 132 -7.60 14.19 17.74
CA ARG A 132 -6.30 14.83 18.03
C ARG A 132 -5.62 14.22 19.25
N ASP A 133 -5.78 12.93 19.50
CA ASP A 133 -5.27 12.21 20.70
C ASP A 133 -3.74 12.06 20.76
N GLY A 134 -2.97 12.84 20.00
CA GLY A 134 -1.50 12.81 19.96
C GLY A 134 -0.90 11.88 18.91
N LEU A 135 -1.45 10.67 18.70
CA LEU A 135 -0.99 9.73 17.65
C LEU A 135 -1.84 9.78 16.37
N GLY A 136 -2.93 10.56 16.38
CA GLY A 136 -3.84 10.70 15.24
C GLY A 136 -4.69 9.45 15.02
N THR A 137 -5.95 9.50 15.48
CA THR A 137 -6.95 8.46 15.17
C THR A 137 -8.09 9.08 14.39
N TYR A 138 -8.84 8.26 13.66
CA TYR A 138 -10.05 8.72 12.98
C TYR A 138 -11.12 7.65 12.92
N THR A 139 -12.37 8.08 12.96
CA THR A 139 -13.57 7.24 12.89
C THR A 139 -14.40 7.62 11.67
N VAL A 140 -15.09 6.64 11.10
CA VAL A 140 -16.01 6.84 9.98
C VAL A 140 -17.40 6.50 10.48
N HIS A 141 -18.33 7.43 10.30
CA HIS A 141 -19.72 7.35 10.71
C HIS A 141 -20.59 7.37 9.45
N LEU A 142 -21.40 6.33 9.30
CA LEU A 142 -22.45 6.27 8.30
C LEU A 142 -23.72 6.88 8.92
N ASP A 143 -24.07 8.07 8.44
CA ASP A 143 -25.20 8.89 8.91
C ASP A 143 -26.45 8.52 8.10
N ASN A 144 -26.94 7.30 8.29
CA ASN A 144 -28.05 6.72 7.52
C ASN A 144 -29.40 6.79 8.24
N GLY A 145 -29.46 7.32 9.46
CA GLY A 145 -30.66 7.36 10.28
C GLY A 145 -31.07 6.00 10.85
N GLY A 146 -30.14 5.04 10.95
CA GLY A 146 -30.37 3.73 11.57
C GLY A 146 -30.91 2.64 10.63
N GLY A 147 -30.80 1.39 11.10
CA GLY A 147 -31.21 0.21 10.33
C GLY A 147 -30.54 0.12 8.96
N THR A 148 -31.33 -0.15 7.92
CA THR A 148 -30.87 -0.14 6.52
C THR A 148 -30.76 1.26 5.89
N GLY A 149 -31.16 2.33 6.59
CA GLY A 149 -31.18 3.70 6.06
C GLY A 149 -32.28 3.98 5.03
N ILE A 150 -33.30 3.11 4.97
CA ILE A 150 -34.40 3.15 4.02
C ILE A 150 -35.73 3.35 4.78
N PRO A 151 -36.63 4.23 4.29
CA PRO A 151 -37.97 4.36 4.87
C PRO A 151 -38.73 3.03 4.90
N GLY A 152 -39.25 2.67 6.08
CA GLY A 152 -40.02 1.43 6.29
C GLY A 152 -39.27 0.33 7.05
N ASP A 153 -37.98 0.50 7.30
CA ASP A 153 -37.27 -0.24 8.34
C ASP A 153 -37.77 0.15 9.73
N ALA A 154 -37.81 -0.79 10.67
CA ALA A 154 -38.28 -0.54 12.04
C ALA A 154 -37.29 0.31 12.84
N ASP A 155 -36.00 0.22 12.50
CA ASP A 155 -34.92 0.93 13.19
C ASP A 155 -34.52 2.23 12.46
N PHE A 156 -35.26 2.61 11.40
CA PHE A 156 -34.99 3.85 10.64
C PHE A 156 -35.73 5.04 11.24
N ASP A 157 -34.97 6.07 11.61
CA ASP A 157 -35.45 7.39 11.99
C ASP A 157 -35.08 8.46 10.95
N PRO A 158 -36.07 9.05 10.23
CA PRO A 158 -35.81 10.09 9.25
C PRO A 158 -35.25 11.40 9.85
N ALA A 159 -35.43 11.66 11.16
CA ALA A 159 -34.82 12.82 11.82
C ALA A 159 -33.33 12.62 12.11
N SER A 160 -32.89 11.36 12.17
CA SER A 160 -31.50 10.98 12.42
C SER A 160 -30.68 10.93 11.14
N LYS A 161 -31.30 10.82 9.95
CA LYS A 161 -30.58 10.70 8.68
C LYS A 161 -29.96 12.03 8.21
N ASN A 162 -28.68 11.98 7.83
CA ASN A 162 -27.89 13.09 7.29
C ASN A 162 -27.92 14.34 8.21
N ASN A 163 -28.01 14.14 9.53
CA ASN A 163 -28.12 15.23 10.50
C ASN A 163 -26.75 15.65 11.08
N GLY A 164 -25.68 14.91 10.76
CA GLY A 164 -24.32 15.15 11.21
C GLY A 164 -24.10 14.87 12.71
N VAL A 165 -24.97 14.07 13.34
CA VAL A 165 -24.93 13.63 14.74
C VAL A 165 -24.89 12.11 14.77
N VAL A 166 -24.12 11.55 15.69
CA VAL A 166 -24.08 10.08 15.87
C VAL A 166 -25.31 9.67 16.69
N ASP A 167 -26.25 8.99 16.04
CA ASP A 167 -27.49 8.54 16.67
C ASP A 167 -27.50 7.02 16.95
N GLU A 168 -28.45 6.59 17.79
CA GLU A 168 -28.61 5.17 18.13
C GLU A 168 -29.05 4.38 16.88
N GLY A 169 -28.43 3.22 16.65
CA GLY A 169 -28.71 2.38 15.49
C GLY A 169 -27.87 2.72 14.25
N GLU A 170 -27.14 3.82 14.27
CA GLU A 170 -26.19 4.16 13.21
C GLU A 170 -24.85 3.45 13.34
N THR A 171 -24.13 3.32 12.22
CA THR A 171 -22.84 2.61 12.20
C THR A 171 -21.68 3.57 12.30
N ILE A 172 -20.92 3.46 13.39
CA ILE A 172 -19.60 4.10 13.55
C ILE A 172 -18.49 3.05 13.57
N SER A 173 -17.43 3.29 12.82
CA SER A 173 -16.25 2.45 12.85
C SER A 173 -15.53 2.56 14.20
N PRO A 174 -14.85 1.51 14.68
CA PRO A 174 -13.90 1.68 15.77
C PRO A 174 -12.84 2.74 15.39
N PRO A 175 -12.24 3.44 16.38
CA PRO A 175 -11.13 4.35 16.13
C PRO A 175 -10.01 3.62 15.40
N ILE A 176 -9.63 4.15 14.25
CA ILE A 176 -8.54 3.60 13.48
C ILE A 176 -7.35 4.54 13.61
N ALA A 177 -6.28 3.99 14.16
CA ALA A 177 -5.04 4.69 14.37
C ALA A 177 -4.26 4.82 13.05
N LEU A 178 -3.54 5.92 12.91
CA LEU A 178 -2.40 5.94 12.02
C LEU A 178 -1.38 4.87 12.48
N PRO A 179 -0.71 4.18 11.55
CA PRO A 179 0.34 3.23 11.92
C PRO A 179 1.47 3.89 12.72
N GLU A 180 2.25 3.07 13.43
CA GLU A 180 3.32 3.54 14.31
C GLU A 180 4.28 4.49 13.58
N ARG A 181 4.88 5.42 14.34
CA ARG A 181 5.86 6.43 13.85
C ARG A 181 5.28 7.44 12.86
N THR A 182 3.96 7.55 12.72
CA THR A 182 3.30 8.57 11.89
C THR A 182 2.30 9.35 12.72
N VAL A 183 2.17 10.65 12.44
CA VAL A 183 1.22 11.54 13.14
C VAL A 183 0.49 12.45 12.17
N PHE A 184 -0.67 12.96 12.59
CA PHE A 184 -1.24 14.16 11.99
C PHE A 184 -0.41 15.36 12.42
N GLY A 185 0.42 15.86 11.52
CA GLY A 185 1.39 16.90 11.82
C GLY A 185 1.82 17.63 10.55
N TYR A 186 2.37 18.81 10.72
CA TYR A 186 2.99 19.58 9.66
C TYR A 186 4.15 20.38 10.25
N VAL A 187 5.10 20.75 9.39
CA VAL A 187 6.15 21.72 9.72
C VAL A 187 5.75 23.07 9.13
N PRO A 188 5.84 24.18 9.88
CA PRO A 188 5.57 25.50 9.33
C PRO A 188 6.41 25.80 8.08
N GLY A 189 5.77 26.32 7.04
CA GLY A 189 6.40 26.57 5.74
C GLY A 189 6.04 25.52 4.68
N ALA A 190 5.52 24.36 5.08
CA ALA A 190 4.94 23.39 4.15
C ALA A 190 3.79 24.01 3.34
N MET A 191 3.67 23.61 2.08
CA MET A 191 2.60 24.02 1.18
C MET A 191 1.86 22.81 0.57
N THR A 192 0.58 23.02 0.29
CA THR A 192 -0.27 22.13 -0.49
C THR A 192 0.17 22.13 -1.95
N SER A 193 -0.36 21.20 -2.75
CA SER A 193 -0.10 21.14 -4.19
C SER A 193 -0.58 22.38 -4.95
N GLY A 194 -1.57 23.07 -4.41
CA GLY A 194 -2.10 24.34 -4.91
C GLY A 194 -1.33 25.58 -4.45
N GLY A 195 -0.25 25.42 -3.67
CA GLY A 195 0.56 26.54 -3.17
C GLY A 195 -0.01 27.26 -1.95
N ALA A 196 -1.00 26.69 -1.26
CA ALA A 196 -1.48 27.21 0.00
C ALA A 196 -0.57 26.74 1.14
N TYR A 197 -0.19 27.62 2.07
CA TYR A 197 0.58 27.22 3.24
C TYR A 197 -0.25 26.36 4.18
N LEU A 198 0.37 25.32 4.73
CA LEU A 198 -0.20 24.54 5.82
C LEU A 198 -0.07 25.35 7.12
N ASP A 199 -1.22 25.74 7.67
CA ASP A 199 -1.36 26.44 8.97
C ASP A 199 -1.94 25.54 10.07
N LYS A 200 -2.43 24.35 9.69
CA LYS A 200 -2.92 23.28 10.56
C LYS A 200 -2.70 21.92 9.91
N ALA A 201 -2.50 20.90 10.73
CA ALA A 201 -2.34 19.51 10.26
C ALA A 201 -3.62 18.97 9.61
N ILE A 202 -4.79 19.41 10.08
CA ILE A 202 -6.11 19.01 9.56
C ILE A 202 -6.88 20.30 9.35
N SER A 203 -7.24 20.60 8.09
CA SER A 203 -7.85 21.88 7.76
C SER A 203 -9.34 21.94 8.01
N PHE A 204 -10.00 20.80 8.19
CA PHE A 204 -11.44 20.75 8.40
C PHE A 204 -11.86 21.37 9.72
N ASP A 205 -13.05 21.98 9.70
CA ASP A 205 -13.65 22.57 10.89
C ASP A 205 -14.33 21.50 11.76
N GLY A 206 -14.77 21.92 12.95
CA GLY A 206 -15.39 21.05 13.95
C GLY A 206 -14.50 20.71 15.14
N THR A 207 -15.11 20.16 16.18
CA THR A 207 -14.41 19.67 17.38
C THR A 207 -15.02 18.33 17.81
N PRO A 208 -14.41 17.19 17.43
CA PRO A 208 -13.19 17.04 16.62
C PRO A 208 -13.37 17.52 15.15
N PRO A 209 -12.29 17.87 14.44
CA PRO A 209 -12.34 18.16 13.00
C PRO A 209 -13.05 17.05 12.23
N ARG A 210 -13.91 17.40 11.26
CA ARG A 210 -14.68 16.40 10.51
C ARG A 210 -14.78 16.72 9.03
N LEU A 211 -14.83 15.67 8.21
CA LEU A 211 -15.08 15.75 6.78
C LEU A 211 -16.35 14.97 6.44
N THR A 212 -17.35 15.65 5.87
CA THR A 212 -18.61 15.03 5.47
C THR A 212 -18.62 14.78 3.96
N PHE A 213 -18.70 13.52 3.55
CA PHE A 213 -19.02 13.13 2.18
C PHE A 213 -20.53 13.00 2.03
N ARG A 214 -21.08 13.70 1.04
CA ARG A 214 -22.51 13.68 0.77
C ARG A 214 -22.90 12.51 -0.11
N ALA A 215 -24.16 12.12 -0.05
CA ALA A 215 -24.74 11.06 -0.89
C ALA A 215 -24.62 11.30 -2.41
N ASP A 216 -24.33 12.53 -2.85
CA ASP A 216 -24.09 12.90 -4.26
C ASP A 216 -22.60 12.77 -4.67
N GLY A 217 -21.72 12.42 -3.73
CA GLY A 217 -20.30 12.26 -3.94
C GLY A 217 -19.49 13.55 -3.83
N THR A 218 -20.10 14.68 -3.48
CA THR A 218 -19.41 15.92 -3.07
C THR A 218 -18.96 15.82 -1.61
N CYS A 219 -18.20 16.81 -1.14
CA CYS A 219 -17.96 16.98 0.29
C CYS A 219 -18.23 18.41 0.75
N GLU A 220 -18.45 18.57 2.05
CA GLU A 220 -18.85 19.83 2.67
C GLU A 220 -17.83 20.95 2.44
N ASP A 221 -16.55 20.66 2.66
CA ASP A 221 -15.46 21.63 2.58
C ASP A 221 -14.29 21.12 1.74
N ASP A 222 -13.59 22.06 1.10
CA ASP A 222 -12.24 21.82 0.58
C ASP A 222 -11.26 21.75 1.74
N GLY A 223 -10.26 20.87 1.65
CA GLY A 223 -9.31 20.78 2.73
C GLY A 223 -8.20 19.76 2.56
N TRP A 224 -7.42 19.63 3.62
CA TRP A 224 -6.27 18.74 3.67
C TRP A 224 -6.10 18.08 5.03
N VAL A 225 -5.48 16.91 4.99
CA VAL A 225 -4.94 16.19 6.14
C VAL A 225 -3.47 15.94 5.88
N CYS A 226 -2.60 16.51 6.70
CA CYS A 226 -1.18 16.31 6.63
C CYS A 226 -0.75 15.17 7.57
N VAL A 227 0.11 14.32 7.04
CA VAL A 227 0.62 13.12 7.68
C VAL A 227 2.13 13.15 7.54
N MET A 228 2.85 12.97 8.65
CA MET A 228 4.31 13.02 8.64
C MET A 228 4.92 12.02 9.62
N PRO A 229 6.20 11.64 9.44
CA PRO A 229 6.92 10.84 10.43
C PRO A 229 6.97 11.56 11.78
N LEU A 230 6.81 10.79 12.86
CA LEU A 230 6.86 11.33 14.22
C LEU A 230 8.23 11.96 14.52
N GLU A 231 9.33 11.39 14.02
CA GLU A 231 10.66 11.96 14.20
C GLU A 231 10.77 13.36 13.59
N ASP A 232 10.27 13.53 12.37
CA ASP A 232 10.28 14.81 11.65
C ASP A 232 9.40 15.84 12.33
N PHE A 233 8.27 15.40 12.88
CA PHE A 233 7.39 16.28 13.64
C PHE A 233 8.07 16.77 14.92
N LEU A 234 8.81 15.91 15.62
CA LEU A 234 9.52 16.27 16.84
C LEU A 234 10.75 17.14 16.55
N GLU A 235 11.48 16.87 15.47
CA GLU A 235 12.68 17.61 15.06
C GLU A 235 12.36 18.87 14.26
N GLN A 236 11.10 19.05 13.85
CA GLN A 236 10.66 20.10 12.91
C GLN A 236 11.45 20.05 11.59
N ASP A 237 11.76 18.84 11.11
CA ASP A 237 12.49 18.60 9.85
C ASP A 237 11.48 18.40 8.69
N PRO A 238 11.34 19.37 7.77
CA PRO A 238 10.37 19.25 6.68
C PRO A 238 10.80 18.26 5.60
N GLY A 239 9.85 17.88 4.75
CA GLY A 239 10.14 17.30 3.45
C GLY A 239 9.80 15.82 3.31
N ARG A 240 9.41 15.09 4.36
CA ARG A 240 8.87 13.72 4.25
C ARG A 240 7.39 13.62 4.58
N ASP A 241 6.74 14.76 4.70
CA ASP A 241 5.32 14.94 4.93
C ASP A 241 4.50 14.77 3.64
N TYR A 242 3.34 14.17 3.82
CA TYR A 242 2.37 13.88 2.78
C TYR A 242 1.05 14.54 3.12
N VAL A 243 0.41 15.11 2.11
CA VAL A 243 -0.87 15.80 2.21
C VAL A 243 -1.92 14.98 1.47
N VAL A 244 -3.01 14.69 2.17
CA VAL A 244 -4.23 14.14 1.60
C VAL A 244 -5.21 15.29 1.40
N GLU A 245 -5.36 15.73 0.16
CA GLU A 245 -6.23 16.84 -0.23
C GLU A 245 -7.59 16.33 -0.67
N VAL A 246 -8.64 17.07 -0.32
CA VAL A 246 -10.03 16.79 -0.69
C VAL A 246 -10.65 18.02 -1.33
N THR A 247 -11.32 17.84 -2.46
CA THR A 247 -12.01 18.91 -3.19
C THR A 247 -13.53 18.83 -3.00
N SER A 248 -14.15 19.86 -2.43
CA SER A 248 -15.59 20.00 -2.13
C SER A 248 -16.48 19.67 -3.32
N THR A 249 -16.20 20.30 -4.46
CA THR A 249 -17.05 20.24 -5.65
C THR A 249 -17.14 18.84 -6.25
N THR A 250 -16.11 18.02 -6.10
CA THR A 250 -16.02 16.70 -6.72
C THR A 250 -15.94 15.56 -5.71
N GLY A 251 -15.70 15.84 -4.43
CA GLY A 251 -15.28 14.87 -3.43
C GLY A 251 -13.98 14.14 -3.82
N GLU A 252 -13.18 14.69 -4.73
CA GLU A 252 -11.95 14.04 -5.17
C GLU A 252 -10.93 14.03 -4.02
N VAL A 253 -10.28 12.88 -3.80
CA VAL A 253 -9.25 12.71 -2.77
C VAL A 253 -7.92 12.42 -3.46
N ARG A 254 -6.92 13.28 -3.22
CA ARG A 254 -5.55 13.15 -3.77
C ARG A 254 -4.54 13.01 -2.64
N THR A 255 -3.53 12.18 -2.85
CA THR A 255 -2.42 12.01 -1.91
C THR A 255 -1.16 12.48 -2.61
N LEU A 256 -0.48 13.47 -2.03
CA LEU A 256 0.67 14.15 -2.62
C LEU A 256 1.72 14.39 -1.54
N ARG A 257 2.97 14.60 -1.95
CA ARG A 257 4.02 15.07 -1.03
C ARG A 257 3.85 16.56 -0.81
N ALA A 258 4.06 17.04 0.41
CA ALA A 258 4.08 18.47 0.67
C ALA A 258 5.24 19.16 -0.06
N VAL A 259 5.05 20.43 -0.40
CA VAL A 259 6.07 21.28 -1.01
C VAL A 259 6.67 22.17 0.07
N HIS A 260 7.98 22.40 0.03
CA HIS A 260 8.73 23.27 0.96
C HIS A 260 9.67 24.19 0.20
#